data_AF-A0A843XXM6-F1
#
_entry.id   AF-A0A843XXM6-F1
#
_cell.length_a   1.000
_cell.length_b   1.000
_cell.length_c   1.000
_cell.angle_alpha   90.00
_cell.angle_beta   90.00
_cell.angle_gamma   90.00
#
_symmetry.space_group_name_H-M   'P 1'
#
loop_
_entity.id
_entity.type
_entity.pdbx_description
1 polymer ?
#
loop_
_entity_poly.entity_id
_entity_poly.type
_entity_poly.pdbx_seq_one_letter_code
_entity_poly.pdbx_strand_id
1 'polypeptide(L)' 'MYQLKGSSSSIGAVKVRNECSNFRGFCNQGNMEGCLSSFQKLKREHLVLRQKLENYFQMLTQVTPAETV' A
#
# COMPACT_ATOMS: atom_id res chain seq x y z
N MET A 1 -9.19 -5.66 -7.11
CA MET A 1 -8.19 -6.16 -6.14
C MET A 1 -7.03 -6.96 -6.72
N TYR A 2 -7.20 -7.72 -7.81
CA TYR A 2 -6.09 -8.51 -8.36
C TYR A 2 -4.86 -7.67 -8.73
N GLN A 3 -5.08 -6.55 -9.44
CA GLN A 3 -4.00 -5.65 -9.85
C GLN A 3 -3.28 -5.00 -8.66
N LEU A 4 -4.04 -4.38 -7.75
CA LEU A 4 -3.44 -3.74 -6.56
C LEU A 4 -2.69 -4.74 -5.67
N LYS A 5 -3.19 -5.97 -5.52
CA LYS A 5 -2.48 -7.05 -4.83
C LYS A 5 -1.16 -7.40 -5.53
N GLY A 6 -1.17 -7.48 -6.86
CA GLY A 6 0.01 -7.74 -7.68
C GLY A 6 1.07 -6.65 -7.51
N SER A 7 0.70 -5.39 -7.77
CA SER A 7 1.61 -4.25 -7.66
C SER A 7 2.13 -4.03 -6.24
N SER A 8 1.30 -4.22 -5.20
CA SER A 8 1.77 -4.14 -3.81
C SER A 8 2.72 -5.29 -3.46
N SER A 9 2.56 -6.48 -4.05
CA SER A 9 3.48 -7.59 -3.84
C SER A 9 4.85 -7.33 -4.47
N SER A 10 4.91 -6.75 -5.67
CA SER A 10 6.17 -6.52 -6.39
C SER A 10 7.10 -5.52 -5.70
N ILE A 11 6.55 -4.61 -4.89
CA ILE A 11 7.33 -3.60 -4.14
C ILE A 11 7.46 -3.93 -2.65
N GLY A 12 7.03 -5.12 -2.21
CA GLY A 12 7.09 -5.50 -0.79
C GLY A 12 6.13 -4.74 0.12
N ALA A 13 5.05 -4.16 -0.41
CA ALA A 13 4.01 -3.46 0.37
C ALA A 13 3.05 -4.45 1.06
N VAL A 14 3.59 -5.22 2.01
CA VAL A 14 2.91 -6.37 2.66
C VAL A 14 1.57 -5.97 3.29
N LYS A 15 1.48 -4.82 3.96
CA LYS A 15 0.23 -4.39 4.62
C LYS A 15 -0.90 -4.09 3.61
N VAL A 16 -0.58 -3.40 2.52
CA VAL A 16 -1.52 -3.12 1.42
C VAL A 16 -1.94 -4.43 0.76
N ARG A 17 -0.99 -5.33 0.48
CA ARG A 17 -1.26 -6.66 -0.09
C ARG A 17 -2.21 -7.50 0.77
N ASN A 18 -2.01 -7.48 2.09
CA ASN A 18 -2.83 -8.23 3.04
C ASN A 18 -4.27 -7.69 3.06
N GLU A 19 -4.44 -6.37 3.15
CA GLU A 19 -5.79 -5.77 3.11
C GLU A 19 -6.49 -5.97 1.75
N CYS A 20 -5.75 -5.98 0.63
CA CYS A 20 -6.31 -6.38 -0.66
C CYS A 20 -6.82 -7.84 -0.66
N SER A 21 -6.12 -8.73 0.04
CA SER A 21 -6.48 -10.15 0.14
C SER A 21 -7.70 -10.33 1.05
N ASN A 22 -7.74 -9.62 2.19
CA ASN A 22 -8.87 -9.59 3.12
C ASN A 22 -10.13 -9.06 2.45
N PHE A 23 -10.04 -7.91 1.76
CA PHE A 23 -11.16 -7.32 1.03
C PHE A 23 -11.76 -8.31 0.02
N ARG A 24 -10.91 -8.96 -0.78
CA ARG A 24 -11.37 -9.98 -1.73
C ARG A 24 -12.04 -11.16 -1.02
N GLY A 25 -11.49 -11.61 0.10
CA GLY A 25 -12.08 -12.66 0.93
C GLY A 25 -13.49 -12.30 1.39
N PHE A 26 -13.68 -11.09 1.92
CA PHE A 26 -15.00 -10.62 2.36
C PHE A 26 -15.98 -10.45 1.19
N CYS A 27 -15.52 -9.98 0.02
CA CYS A 27 -16.38 -9.91 -1.17
C CYS A 27 -16.88 -11.29 -1.59
N ASN A 28 -15.99 -12.29 -1.59
CA ASN A 28 -16.34 -13.66 -1.95
C ASN A 28 -17.33 -14.29 -0.96
N GLN A 29 -17.31 -13.86 0.31
CA GLN A 29 -18.23 -14.31 1.35
C GLN A 29 -19.56 -13.51 1.37
N GLY A 30 -19.71 -12.47 0.54
CA GLY A 30 -20.87 -11.57 0.61
C GLY A 30 -20.92 -10.71 1.88
N ASN A 31 -19.82 -10.62 2.64
CA ASN A 31 -19.76 -9.87 3.89
C ASN A 31 -19.52 -8.38 3.61
N MET A 32 -20.59 -7.59 3.50
CA MET A 32 -20.51 -6.16 3.19
C MET A 32 -19.79 -5.35 4.27
N GLU A 33 -20.00 -5.65 5.55
CA GLU A 33 -19.32 -4.96 6.66
C GLU A 33 -17.81 -5.21 6.63
N GLY A 34 -17.41 -6.47 6.43
CA GLY A 34 -16.01 -6.86 6.25
C GLY A 34 -15.37 -6.20 5.04
N CYS A 35 -16.10 -6.09 3.92
CA CYS A 35 -15.63 -5.37 2.74
C CYS A 35 -15.38 -3.89 3.06
N LEU A 36 -16.32 -3.21 3.71
CA LEU A 36 -16.19 -1.79 4.03
C LEU A 36 -15.02 -1.54 5.00
N SER A 37 -14.91 -2.36 6.05
CA SER A 37 -13.85 -2.27 7.06
C SER A 37 -12.46 -2.51 6.46
N SER A 38 -12.29 -3.59 5.69
CA SER A 38 -11.01 -3.88 5.00
C SER A 38 -10.67 -2.84 3.93
N PHE A 39 -11.66 -2.24 3.27
CA PHE A 39 -11.41 -1.17 2.32
C PHE A 39 -10.91 0.12 2.98
N GLN A 40 -11.48 0.48 4.14
CA GLN A 40 -10.99 1.61 4.92
C GLN A 40 -9.55 1.38 5.40
N LYS A 41 -9.25 0.18 5.90
CA LYS A 41 -7.88 -0.21 6.28
C LYS A 41 -6.92 -0.15 5.10
N LEU A 42 -7.33 -0.66 3.94
CA LEU A 42 -6.54 -0.60 2.70
C LEU A 42 -6.18 0.84 2.32
N LYS A 43 -7.15 1.77 2.36
CA LYS A 43 -6.90 3.19 2.10
C LYS A 43 -5.87 3.77 3.06
N ARG A 44 -5.99 3.46 4.35
CA ARG A 44 -5.05 3.91 5.38
C ARG A 44 -3.64 3.38 5.12
N GLU A 45 -3.48 2.08 4.90
CA GLU A 45 -2.17 1.46 4.66
C GLU A 45 -1.51 1.96 3.37
N HIS A 46 -2.32 2.23 2.33
CA HIS A 46 -1.81 2.85 1.11
C HIS A 46 -1.28 4.26 1.36
N LEU A 47 -2.00 5.10 2.12
CA LEU A 47 -1.56 6.45 2.47
C LEU A 47 -0.29 6.43 3.34
N VAL A 48 -0.24 5.54 4.34
CA VAL A 48 0.93 5.38 5.21
C VAL A 48 2.15 4.95 4.40
N LEU A 49 2.00 3.99 3.48
CA LEU A 49 3.09 3.56 2.61
C LEU A 49 3.57 4.74 1.74
N ARG A 50 2.64 5.48 1.13
CA ARG A 50 2.98 6.63 0.28
C ARG A 50 3.81 7.66 1.06
N GLN A 51 3.35 8.05 2.25
CA GLN A 51 4.07 9.02 3.10
C GLN A 51 5.46 8.51 3.49
N LYS A 52 5.61 7.22 3.81
CA LYS A 52 6.92 6.65 4.13
C LYS A 52 7.87 6.68 2.94
N LEU A 53 7.38 6.37 1.74
CA LEU A 53 8.18 6.43 0.53
C LEU A 53 8.54 7.87 0.16
N GLU A 54 7.59 8.80 0.24
CA GLU A 54 7.84 10.24 0.05
C GLU A 54 8.95 10.74 0.98
N ASN A 55 8.86 10.44 2.28
CA ASN A 55 9.88 10.81 3.26
C ASN A 55 11.24 10.15 2.98
N TYR A 56 11.23 8.86 2.62
CA TYR A 56 12.45 8.13 2.26
C TYR A 56 13.14 8.77 1.05
N PHE A 57 12.40 9.10 -0.01
CA PHE A 57 12.96 9.76 -1.19
C PHE A 57 13.42 11.18 -0.88
N GLN A 58 12.71 11.95 -0.05
CA GLN A 58 13.18 13.26 0.41
C GLN A 58 14.51 13.17 1.16
N MET A 59 14.67 12.17 2.05
CA MET A 59 15.93 11.94 2.74
C MET A 59 17.05 11.54 1.78
N LEU A 60 16.78 10.65 0.82
CA LEU A 60 17.76 10.28 -0.20
C LEU A 60 18.24 11.49 -1.02
N THR A 61 17.34 12.38 -1.41
CA THR A 61 17.70 13.61 -2.14
C THR A 61 18.56 14.55 -1.29
N GLN A 62 18.37 14.61 0.03
CA GLN A 62 19.21 15.44 0.90
C GLN A 62 20.57 14.82 1.22
N VAL A 63 20.67 13.50 1.21
CA VAL A 63 21.93 12.77 1.51
C VAL A 63 22.79 12.58 0.27
N THR A 64 22.19 12.59 -0.93
CA THR A 64 22.95 12.63 -2.19
C THR A 64 23.48 14.04 -2.36
N PRO A 65 24.80 14.30 -2.25
CA PRO A 65 25.34 15.59 -2.64
C PRO A 65 24.96 15.81 -4.10
N ALA A 66 24.76 17.05 -4.52
CA ALA A 66 24.66 17.40 -5.92
C ALA A 66 26.02 17.10 -6.60
N GLU A 67 26.36 15.83 -6.81
CA GLU A 67 27.53 15.41 -7.56
C GLU A 67 27.16 15.59 -9.04
N THR A 68 27.48 16.80 -9.52
CA THR A 68 28.18 17.07 -10.77
C THR A 68 27.88 16.11 -11.92
N VAL A 69 26.94 16.53 -12.77
CA VAL A 69 27.01 16.27 -14.22
C VAL A 69 27.75 17.44 -14.86
#